data_AF-A0A7C3MZ63-F1
#
_entry.id   AF-A0A7C3MZ63-F1
#
_cell.length_a   1.000
_cell.length_b   1.000
_cell.length_c   1.000
_cell.angle_alpha   90.00
_cell.angle_beta   90.00
_cell.angle_gamma   90.00
#
_symmetry.space_group_name_H-M   'P 1'
#
loop_
_entity.id
_entity.type
_entity.pdbx_description
1 polymer ?
#
loop_
_entity_poly.entity_id
_entity_poly.type
_entity_poly.pdbx_seq_one_letter_code
_entity_poly.pdbx_strand_id
1 'polypeptide(L)' 'ALIYYGCRMYRVVAFQITPALQIPMRYVYLSLPVSGFLMGFHHLCNFLKVQEKWEVSSGMALKG' A
#
# COMPACT_ATOMS: atom_id res chain seq x y z
N ALA A 1 8.68 2.76 -5.89
CA ALA A 1 9.55 1.56 -6.01
C ALA A 1 8.76 0.26 -5.86
N LEU A 2 8.11 0.00 -4.71
CA LEU A 2 7.43 -1.28 -4.41
C LEU A 2 6.38 -1.69 -5.46
N ILE A 3 5.54 -0.75 -5.91
CA ILE A 3 4.47 -1.01 -6.89
C ILE A 3 5.06 -1.35 -8.27
N TYR A 4 6.07 -0.60 -8.72
CA TYR A 4 6.72 -0.84 -10.02
C TYR A 4 7.44 -2.19 -10.08
N TYR A 5 8.23 -2.51 -9.06
CA TYR A 5 8.92 -3.81 -8.98
C TYR A 5 7.96 -4.97 -8.73
N GLY A 6 6.88 -4.76 -7.97
CA GLY A 6 5.80 -5.73 -7.80
C GLY A 6 5.10 -6.07 -9.12
N CYS A 7 4.70 -5.06 -9.89
CA CYS A 7 4.10 -5.27 -11.23
C CYS A 7 5.07 -5.92 -12.23
N ARG A 8 6.36 -5.61 -12.16
CA ARG A 8 7.38 -6.26 -13.01
C ARG A 8 7.58 -7.73 -12.61
N MET A 9 7.67 -8.04 -11.32
CA MET A 9 7.81 -9.40 -10.82
C MET A 9 6.59 -10.25 -11.16
N TYR A 10 5.38 -9.69 -11.05
CA TYR A 10 4.16 -10.35 -11.50
C TYR A 10 4.25 -10.84 -12.95
N ARG A 11 4.81 -10.04 -13.87
CA ARG A 11 4.99 -10.44 -15.28
C ARG A 11 6.08 -11.49 -15.48
N VAL A 12 7.17 -11.42 -14.71
CA VAL A 12 8.33 -12.31 -14.85
C VAL A 12 8.08 -13.69 -14.25
N VAL A 13 7.38 -13.76 -13.11
CA VAL A 13 7.16 -15.00 -12.35
C VAL A 13 5.82 -15.66 -12.73
N ALA A 14 5.05 -15.09 -13.67
CA ALA A 14 3.73 -15.56 -14.06
C ALA A 14 3.69 -17.03 -14.55
N PHE A 15 4.78 -17.53 -15.13
CA PHE A 15 4.89 -18.88 -15.69
C PHE A 15 5.42 -19.92 -14.69
N GLN A 16 5.82 -19.50 -13.49
CA GLN A 16 6.31 -20.43 -12.46
C GLN A 16 5.14 -20.93 -11.60
N ILE A 17 5.01 -22.24 -11.48
CA ILE A 17 4.08 -22.88 -10.54
C ILE A 17 4.81 -23.09 -9.22
N THR A 18 4.16 -22.75 -8.11
CA THR A 18 4.78 -22.98 -6.80
C THR A 18 4.84 -24.48 -6.49
N PRO A 19 5.99 -25.03 -6.09
CA PRO A 19 6.10 -26.45 -5.73
C PRO A 19 5.30 -26.78 -4.45
N ALA A 20 5.11 -25.81 -3.56
CA ALA A 20 4.45 -26.00 -2.27
C ALA A 20 2.91 -25.90 -2.31
N LEU A 21 2.35 -25.15 -3.27
CA LEU A 21 0.92 -24.83 -3.28
C LEU A 21 0.27 -25.12 -4.65
N GLN A 22 1.05 -25.55 -5.65
CA GLN A 22 0.63 -25.88 -7.02
C GLN A 22 -0.21 -24.80 -7.73
N ILE A 23 -0.18 -23.56 -7.22
CA ILE A 23 -0.87 -22.43 -7.83
C ILE A 23 0.12 -21.60 -8.66
N PRO A 24 -0.36 -20.91 -9.72
CA PRO A 24 0.46 -19.97 -10.46
C PRO A 24 0.98 -18.87 -9.54
N MET A 25 2.31 -18.66 -9.50
CA MET A 25 2.96 -17.60 -8.72
C MET A 25 2.42 -16.20 -9.04
N ARG A 26 1.82 -16.04 -10.23
CA ARG A 26 1.09 -14.84 -10.66
C ARG A 26 0.14 -14.30 -9.57
N TYR A 27 -0.60 -15.16 -8.88
CA TYR A 27 -1.55 -14.73 -7.84
C TYR A 27 -0.84 -14.24 -6.58
N VAL A 28 0.22 -14.93 -6.16
CA VAL A 28 1.02 -14.55 -4.99
C VAL A 28 1.69 -13.20 -5.22
N TYR A 29 2.28 -12.98 -6.40
CA TYR A 29 2.93 -11.72 -6.74
C TYR A 29 1.95 -10.57 -7.02
N LEU A 30 0.66 -10.85 -7.25
CA LEU A 30 -0.38 -9.82 -7.31
C LEU A 30 -0.69 -9.23 -5.93
N SER A 31 -0.45 -9.98 -4.84
CA SER A 31 -0.66 -9.48 -3.48
C SER A 31 0.30 -8.33 -3.10
N LEU A 32 1.49 -8.29 -3.70
CA LEU A 32 2.51 -7.26 -3.47
C LEU A 32 2.09 -5.85 -3.94
N PRO A 33 1.64 -5.63 -5.19
CA PRO A 33 1.12 -4.32 -5.60
C PRO A 33 -0.19 -3.97 -4.88
N VAL A 34 -1.07 -4.95 -4.60
CA VAL A 34 -2.33 -4.71 -3.87
C VAL A 34 -2.07 -4.23 -2.44
N SER A 35 -1.18 -4.91 -1.71
CA SER A 35 -0.77 -4.49 -0.36
C SER A 35 -0.08 -3.14 -0.37
N GLY A 36 0.81 -2.89 -1.34
CA GLY A 36 1.44 -1.58 -1.52
C GLY A 36 0.43 -0.45 -1.74
N PHE A 37 -0.62 -0.70 -2.52
CA PHE A 37 -1.71 0.27 -2.72
C PHE A 37 -2.51 0.51 -1.43
N LEU A 38 -2.87 -0.56 -0.72
CA LEU A 38 -3.63 -0.48 0.53
C LEU A 38 -2.86 0.29 1.62
N MET A 39 -1.56 0.05 1.71
CA MET A 39 -0.67 0.73 2.65
C MET A 39 -0.55 2.23 2.31
N GLY A 40 -0.43 2.56 1.02
CA GLY A 40 -0.45 3.95 0.55
C GLY A 40 -1.77 4.65 0.88
N PHE A 41 -2.90 3.98 0.67
CA PHE A 41 -4.22 4.52 0.99
C PHE A 41 -4.38 4.78 2.50
N HIS A 42 -3.99 3.82 3.34
CA HIS A 42 -4.02 4.00 4.80
C HIS A 42 -3.13 5.15 5.26
N HIS A 43 -1.93 5.28 4.71
CA HIS A 43 -1.05 6.40 5.03
C HIS A 43 -1.63 7.74 4.58
N LEU A 44 -2.26 7.79 3.41
CA LEU A 44 -2.91 9.01 2.92
C LEU A 44 -4.09 9.41 3.82
N CYS A 45 -4.97 8.49 4.18
CA CYS A 45 -6.06 8.76 5.12
C CYS A 45 -5.54 9.20 6.50
N ASN A 46 -4.47 8.58 7.00
CA ASN A 46 -3.88 8.97 8.28
C ASN A 46 -3.23 10.35 8.21
N PHE A 47 -2.58 10.68 7.09
CA PHE A 47 -1.99 11.99 6.87
C PHE A 47 -3.04 13.10 6.85
N LEU A 48 -4.16 12.89 6.15
CA LEU A 48 -5.28 13.83 6.10
C LEU A 48 -5.91 14.05 7.48
N LYS A 49 -6.14 12.97 8.25
CA LYS A 49 -6.63 13.08 9.63
C LYS A 49 -5.66 13.81 10.56
N VAL A 50 -4.36 13.63 10.37
CA VAL A 50 -3.33 14.34 11.13
C VAL A 50 -3.36 15.84 10.82
N GLN A 51 -3.50 16.23 9.54
CA GLN A 51 -3.59 17.65 9.16
C GLN A 51 -4.79 18.34 9.82
N GLU A 52 -5.97 17.72 9.75
CA GLU A 52 -7.19 18.23 10.41
C GLU A 52 -6.98 18.41 11.93
N LYS A 53 -6.32 17.44 12.58
CA LYS A 53 -6.02 17.53 14.01
C LYS A 53 -5.08 18.70 14.35
N TRP A 54 -4.11 19.02 13.50
CA TRP A 54 -3.20 20.15 13.68
C TRP A 54 -3.89 21.50 13.48
N GLU A 55 -4.80 21.61 12.51
CA GLU A 55 -5.59 22.84 12.28
C GLU A 55 -6.52 23.13 13.47
N VAL A 56 -7.22 22.12 13.99
CA VAL A 56 -8.12 22.27 15.14
C VAL A 56 -7.35 22.63 16.42
N SER A 57 -6.17 22.04 16.65
CA SER A 57 -5.32 22.37 17.81
C SER A 57 -4.78 23.79 17.75
N SER A 58 -4.42 24.29 16.56
CA SER A 58 -3.91 25.65 16.36
C SER A 58 -5.03 26.69 16.52
N GLY A 59 -6.26 26.37 16.10
CA GLY A 59 -7.44 27.22 16.28
C GLY A 59 -7.90 27.38 17.74
N MET A 60 -7.69 26.37 18.59
CA MET A 60 -7.94 26.48 20.04
C MET A 60 -6.85 27.25 20.77
N ALA A 61 -5.58 27.14 20.35
CA ALA A 61 -4.47 27.86 20.97
C ALA A 61 -4.53 29.38 20.77
N LEU A 62 -5.19 29.86 19.70
CA LEU A 62 -5.37 31.29 19.41
C LEU A 62 -6.60 31.91 20.11
N LYS A 63 -7.45 31.11 20.75
CA LYS A 63 -8.66 31.55 21.46
C LYS A 63 -8.53 31.52 22.99
N GLY A 64 -7.36 31.14 23.52
CA GLY A 64 -7.05 31.07 24.96
C GLY A 64 -6.32 32.30 25.47
#